data_AF-A0A836LHG7-F1
#
_entry.id   AF-A0A836LHG7-F1
#
_cell.length_a   1.000
_cell.length_b   1.000
_cell.length_c   1.000
_cell.angle_alpha   90.00
_cell.angle_beta   90.00
_cell.angle_gamma   90.00
#
_symmetry.space_group_name_H-M   'P 1'
#
loop_
_entity.id
_entity.type
_entity.pdbx_description
1 polymer ?
#
loop_
_entity_poly.entity_id
_entity_poly.type
_entity_poly.pdbx_seq_one_letter_code
_entity_poly.pdbx_strand_id
1 'polypeptide(L)'
;MASTLEAEIAFLLSVAAHLSHSLEHVDNDTDDVSAPPPLSSLTTSELEVLAELLLLERKEGDGALATCADIAAAEEVEVMLLESPLTAMYEGEALSPYTRFILSFYSSTLYAQVPTKVNTIAIRLFQRFLCGCHSDSLRWLLQSCGASSLEVILRECLGLAGNLLSSHQIAAPSEVTGLVVSELNYDVQEVSPVDYLDLLCPHIPYLSQMCQQASLLLLSHDEMVRQPPSLLALFTIVFTIRNMGNDNDAVGLLLANWPASRQAVFSRMNAFLNRFT
;
A
#
# COMPACT_ATOMS: atom_id res chain seq x y z
N MET A 1 10.50 -7.25 23.72
CA MET A 1 10.28 -7.20 22.26
C MET A 1 10.57 -5.77 21.83
N ALA A 2 11.81 -5.48 21.43
CA ALA A 2 12.09 -4.26 20.68
C ALA A 2 11.20 -4.32 19.44
N SER A 3 10.46 -3.26 19.20
CA SER A 3 9.23 -3.29 18.41
C SER A 3 9.55 -3.59 16.94
N THR A 4 8.71 -4.40 16.27
CA THR A 4 8.79 -4.69 14.83
C THR A 4 8.98 -3.44 13.98
N LEU A 5 8.45 -2.32 14.48
CA LEU A 5 8.57 -0.96 14.01
C LEU A 5 10.01 -0.41 13.97
N GLU A 6 10.77 -0.53 15.07
CA GLU A 6 12.16 -0.07 15.14
C GLU A 6 13.05 -0.89 14.19
N ALA A 7 12.74 -2.17 14.00
CA ALA A 7 13.40 -3.02 13.03
C ALA A 7 13.03 -2.62 11.58
N GLU A 8 11.78 -2.23 11.31
CA GLU A 8 11.34 -1.72 10.01
C GLU A 8 11.96 -0.36 9.69
N ILE A 9 12.05 0.55 10.66
CA ILE A 9 12.74 1.84 10.54
C ILE A 9 14.25 1.63 10.32
N ALA A 10 14.90 0.82 11.16
CA ALA A 10 16.33 0.53 11.01
C ALA A 10 16.62 -0.14 9.67
N PHE A 11 15.69 -0.95 9.18
CA PHE A 11 15.78 -1.57 7.87
C PHE A 11 15.60 -0.53 6.74
N LEU A 12 14.58 0.34 6.81
CA LEU A 12 14.38 1.44 5.85
C LEU A 12 15.61 2.35 5.76
N LEU A 13 16.19 2.67 6.91
CA LEU A 13 17.44 3.41 7.02
C LEU A 13 18.61 2.62 6.42
N SER A 14 18.70 1.30 6.64
CA SER A 14 19.74 0.46 6.04
C SER A 14 19.61 0.36 4.52
N VAL A 15 18.39 0.35 3.98
CA VAL A 15 18.11 0.36 2.54
C VAL A 15 18.57 1.70 1.94
N ALA A 16 18.19 2.83 2.55
CA ALA A 16 18.62 4.15 2.10
C ALA A 16 20.15 4.34 2.20
N ALA A 17 20.76 3.84 3.27
CA ALA A 17 22.21 3.84 3.47
C ALA A 17 22.95 2.97 2.44
N HIS A 18 22.40 1.82 2.07
CA HIS A 18 23.03 0.93 1.10
C HIS A 18 22.97 1.50 -0.32
N LEU A 19 21.84 2.13 -0.69
CA LEU A 19 21.64 2.69 -2.02
C LEU A 19 22.44 3.97 -2.27
N SER A 20 22.68 4.77 -1.22
CA SER A 20 23.58 5.93 -1.31
C SER A 20 25.03 5.51 -1.57
N HIS A 21 25.49 4.38 -1.01
CA HIS A 21 26.82 3.83 -1.29
C HIS A 21 26.96 3.18 -2.67
N SER A 22 25.93 2.54 -3.23
CA SER A 22 25.99 2.02 -4.61
C SER A 22 26.15 3.13 -5.66
N LEU A 23 25.70 4.36 -5.38
CA LEU A 23 25.87 5.51 -6.28
C LEU A 23 27.30 6.07 -6.29
N GLU A 24 28.05 5.92 -5.18
CA GLU A 24 29.46 6.34 -5.07
C GLU A 24 30.42 5.40 -5.82
N HIS A 25 29.96 4.24 -6.30
CA HIS A 25 30.78 3.26 -7.03
C HIS A 25 30.65 3.33 -8.55
N VAL A 26 30.00 4.37 -9.10
CA VAL A 26 29.88 4.55 -10.55
C VAL A 26 31.00 5.42 -11.17
N ASP A 27 31.80 6.13 -10.37
CA ASP A 27 33.04 6.77 -10.85
C ASP A 27 34.02 6.94 -9.68
N ASN A 28 35.07 6.11 -9.61
CA ASN A 28 36.38 6.51 -9.06
C ASN A 28 37.42 5.40 -9.24
N ASP A 29 38.07 5.39 -10.40
CA ASP A 29 39.52 5.23 -10.43
C ASP A 29 40.12 6.55 -9.91
N THR A 30 40.50 6.62 -8.64
CA THR A 30 41.69 7.35 -8.17
C THR A 30 41.88 7.16 -6.67
N ASP A 31 43.11 6.77 -6.30
CA ASP A 31 43.64 6.86 -4.95
C ASP A 31 43.52 8.31 -4.42
N ASP A 32 42.69 8.54 -3.40
CA ASP A 32 43.03 9.53 -2.38
C ASP A 32 42.39 9.22 -1.03
N VAL A 33 43.22 9.23 0.00
CA VAL A 33 42.86 8.95 1.39
C VAL A 33 42.20 10.21 1.96
N SER A 34 40.88 10.30 1.82
CA SER A 34 40.04 11.14 2.66
C SER A 34 38.78 10.36 2.98
N ALA A 35 38.58 10.10 4.27
CA ALA A 35 37.40 9.40 4.78
C ALA A 35 36.13 10.08 4.22
N PRO A 36 35.22 9.34 3.58
CA PRO A 36 33.97 9.91 3.07
C PRO A 36 33.14 10.43 4.25
N PRO A 37 32.29 11.44 4.05
CA PRO A 37 31.37 11.88 5.10
C PRO A 37 30.46 10.70 5.48
N PRO A 38 30.05 10.57 6.75
CA PRO A 38 29.13 9.50 7.12
C PRO A 38 27.81 9.72 6.38
N LEU A 39 27.37 8.67 5.69
CA LEU A 39 25.98 8.28 5.43
C LEU A 39 24.93 9.34 5.80
N SER A 40 24.19 9.85 4.82
CA SER A 40 23.04 10.73 5.04
C SER A 40 21.95 9.99 5.81
N SER A 41 22.08 9.96 7.13
CA SER A 41 21.04 9.56 8.08
C SER A 41 19.84 10.48 7.89
N LEU A 42 18.62 9.93 7.96
CA LEU A 42 17.41 10.75 8.10
C LEU A 42 17.65 11.81 9.17
N THR A 43 17.30 13.04 8.84
CA THR A 43 17.30 14.17 9.77
C THR A 43 16.39 13.87 10.96
N THR A 44 16.62 14.53 12.09
CA THR A 44 15.76 14.40 13.27
C THR A 44 14.28 14.64 12.95
N SER A 45 13.99 15.62 12.09
CA SER A 45 12.63 15.91 11.62
C SER A 45 12.03 14.77 10.79
N GLU A 46 12.82 14.11 9.94
CA GLU A 46 12.33 12.97 9.15
C GLU A 46 12.08 11.74 10.03
N LEU A 47 12.89 11.54 11.07
CA LEU A 47 12.67 10.49 12.07
C LEU A 47 11.41 10.74 12.90
N GLU A 48 11.12 11.99 13.23
CA GLU A 48 9.87 12.38 13.91
C GLU A 48 8.65 12.08 13.02
N VAL A 49 8.68 12.48 11.75
CA VAL A 49 7.61 12.16 10.78
C VAL A 49 7.43 10.65 10.63
N LEU A 50 8.53 9.89 10.51
CA LEU A 50 8.47 8.44 10.42
C LEU A 50 7.81 7.81 11.65
N ALA A 51 8.18 8.29 12.85
CA ALA A 51 7.58 7.82 14.10
C ALA A 51 6.08 8.15 14.16
N GLU A 52 5.65 9.32 13.67
CA GLU A 52 4.24 9.68 13.59
C GLU A 52 3.46 8.77 12.64
N LEU A 53 3.96 8.51 11.43
CA LEU A 53 3.32 7.61 10.46
C LEU A 53 3.13 6.20 11.05
N LEU A 54 4.16 5.71 11.73
CA LEU A 54 4.15 4.38 12.33
C LEU A 54 3.25 4.29 13.57
N LEU A 55 3.10 5.38 14.33
CA LEU A 55 2.13 5.47 15.41
C LEU A 55 0.69 5.49 14.89
N LEU A 56 0.44 6.16 13.77
CA LEU A 56 -0.87 6.16 13.11
C LEU A 56 -1.22 4.76 12.61
N GLU A 57 -0.30 4.08 11.94
CA GLU A 57 -0.47 2.69 11.48
C GLU A 57 -0.72 1.71 12.64
N ARG A 58 -0.03 1.89 13.77
CA ARG A 58 -0.24 1.03 14.95
C ARG A 58 -1.62 1.17 15.57
N LYS A 59 -2.22 2.38 15.55
CA LYS A 59 -3.59 2.59 16.05
C LYS A 59 -4.60 1.77 15.24
N GLU A 60 -4.39 1.61 13.94
CA GLU A 60 -5.22 0.80 13.06
C GLU A 60 -5.06 -0.70 13.38
N GLY A 61 -3.83 -1.17 13.62
CA GLY A 61 -3.53 -2.58 13.92
C GLY A 61 -4.11 -3.08 15.25
N ASP A 62 -4.09 -2.24 16.29
CA ASP A 62 -4.70 -2.57 17.59
C ASP A 62 -6.25 -2.61 17.51
N GLY A 63 -6.86 -1.88 16.57
CA GLY A 63 -8.29 -1.95 16.27
C GLY A 63 -8.69 -3.19 15.45
N ALA A 64 -7.89 -3.59 14.47
CA ALA A 64 -8.15 -4.74 13.61
C ALA A 64 -7.98 -6.11 14.30
N LEU A 65 -7.19 -6.19 15.37
CA LEU A 65 -7.08 -7.39 16.20
C LEU A 65 -8.32 -7.63 17.09
N ALA A 66 -9.16 -6.62 17.30
CA ALA A 66 -10.38 -6.72 18.10
C ALA A 66 -11.62 -7.16 17.31
N THR A 67 -11.65 -6.90 16.00
CA THR A 67 -12.69 -7.39 15.09
C THR A 67 -12.29 -8.76 14.55
N CYS A 68 -12.67 -9.81 15.28
CA CYS A 68 -12.64 -11.17 14.74
C CYS A 68 -13.50 -11.18 13.48
N ALA A 69 -12.85 -11.18 12.30
CA ALA A 69 -13.51 -11.10 11.01
C ALA A 69 -14.62 -12.16 10.94
N ASP A 70 -15.86 -11.72 10.72
CA ASP A 70 -16.97 -12.63 10.50
C ASP A 70 -16.68 -13.43 9.23
N ILE A 71 -16.43 -14.72 9.38
CA ILE A 71 -16.11 -15.62 8.26
C ILE A 71 -17.23 -15.59 7.22
N ALA A 72 -18.49 -15.42 7.66
CA ALA A 72 -19.63 -15.32 6.76
C ALA A 72 -19.59 -14.03 5.92
N ALA A 73 -19.19 -12.90 6.53
CA ALA A 73 -19.03 -11.65 5.80
C ALA A 73 -17.89 -11.74 4.77
N ALA A 74 -16.79 -12.44 5.10
CA ALA A 74 -15.69 -12.65 4.16
C ALA A 74 -16.11 -13.46 2.91
N GLU A 75 -16.90 -14.52 3.09
CA GLU A 75 -17.46 -15.29 1.97
C GLU A 75 -18.45 -14.46 1.14
N GLU A 76 -19.34 -13.69 1.79
CA GLU A 76 -20.28 -12.80 1.12
C GLU A 76 -19.54 -11.73 0.29
N VAL A 77 -18.45 -11.14 0.81
CA VAL A 77 -17.59 -10.20 0.08
C VAL A 77 -16.96 -10.85 -1.15
N GLU A 78 -16.46 -12.07 -1.05
CA GLU A 78 -15.83 -12.78 -2.17
C GLU A 78 -16.85 -13.01 -3.30
N VAL A 79 -18.08 -13.41 -2.95
CA VAL A 79 -19.18 -13.56 -3.91
C VAL A 79 -19.51 -12.21 -4.57
N MET A 80 -19.63 -11.13 -3.79
CA MET A 80 -19.91 -9.80 -4.33
C MET A 80 -18.79 -9.30 -5.25
N LEU A 81 -17.52 -9.61 -4.96
CA LEU A 81 -16.40 -9.32 -5.84
C LEU A 81 -16.49 -10.12 -7.15
N LEU A 82 -16.82 -11.40 -7.10
CA LEU A 82 -16.99 -12.25 -8.28
C LEU A 82 -18.13 -11.77 -9.19
N GLU A 83 -19.25 -11.36 -8.61
CA GLU A 83 -20.43 -10.88 -9.33
C GLU A 83 -20.28 -9.43 -9.84
N SER A 84 -19.23 -8.72 -9.41
CA SER A 84 -19.02 -7.34 -9.82
C SER A 84 -18.72 -7.22 -11.32
N PRO A 85 -19.36 -6.27 -12.03
CA PRO A 85 -19.03 -5.97 -13.42
C PRO A 85 -17.55 -5.61 -13.64
N LEU A 86 -16.92 -4.93 -12.66
CA LEU A 86 -15.51 -4.56 -12.77
C LEU A 86 -14.61 -5.80 -12.78
N THR A 87 -14.87 -6.80 -11.96
CA THR A 87 -14.09 -8.06 -11.94
C THR A 87 -14.14 -8.78 -13.29
N ALA A 88 -15.29 -8.73 -13.96
CA ALA A 88 -15.46 -9.32 -15.29
C ALA A 88 -14.66 -8.59 -16.38
N MET A 89 -14.31 -7.30 -16.21
CA MET A 89 -13.58 -6.52 -17.22
C MET A 89 -12.11 -6.90 -17.35
N TYR A 90 -11.50 -7.47 -16.31
CA TYR A 90 -10.11 -7.92 -16.33
C TYR A 90 -10.07 -9.44 -16.28
N GLU A 91 -9.94 -10.12 -17.42
CA GLU A 91 -9.78 -11.58 -17.52
C GLU A 91 -8.30 -12.01 -17.54
N GLY A 92 -7.39 -11.11 -17.15
CA GLY A 92 -5.95 -11.37 -17.15
C GLY A 92 -5.49 -12.41 -16.12
N GLU A 93 -4.17 -12.47 -15.89
CA GLU A 93 -3.52 -13.54 -15.13
C GLU A 93 -3.83 -13.57 -13.60
N ALA A 94 -4.66 -12.65 -13.11
CA ALA A 94 -5.02 -12.56 -11.70
C ALA A 94 -6.15 -13.54 -11.38
N LEU A 95 -5.90 -14.48 -10.47
CA LEU A 95 -6.90 -15.47 -10.02
C LEU A 95 -7.86 -14.89 -8.97
N SER A 96 -7.39 -13.93 -8.17
CA SER A 96 -8.16 -13.37 -7.07
C SER A 96 -9.22 -12.38 -7.58
N PRO A 97 -10.50 -12.51 -7.16
CA PRO A 97 -11.57 -11.59 -7.52
C PRO A 97 -11.26 -10.14 -7.11
N TYR A 98 -10.67 -9.97 -5.92
CA TYR A 98 -10.22 -8.66 -5.43
C TYR A 98 -9.18 -8.05 -6.38
N THR A 99 -8.14 -8.81 -6.74
CA THR A 99 -7.08 -8.29 -7.61
C THR A 99 -7.62 -7.88 -8.97
N ARG A 100 -8.48 -8.69 -9.57
CA ARG A 100 -9.15 -8.36 -10.83
C ARG A 100 -10.01 -7.09 -10.69
N PHE A 101 -10.79 -6.97 -9.62
CA PHE A 101 -11.64 -5.81 -9.34
C PHE A 101 -10.82 -4.50 -9.29
N ILE A 102 -9.72 -4.48 -8.52
CA ILE A 102 -8.89 -3.28 -8.36
C ILE A 102 -8.12 -2.94 -9.65
N LEU A 103 -7.58 -3.93 -10.36
CA LEU A 103 -6.90 -3.69 -11.64
C LEU A 103 -7.85 -3.11 -12.69
N SER A 104 -9.09 -3.63 -12.76
CA SER A 104 -10.15 -3.03 -13.58
C SER A 104 -10.45 -1.60 -13.18
N PHE A 105 -10.54 -1.31 -11.88
CA PHE A 105 -10.74 0.05 -11.40
C PHE A 105 -9.60 1.00 -11.81
N TYR A 106 -8.34 0.56 -11.75
CA TYR A 106 -7.21 1.37 -12.24
C TYR A 106 -7.25 1.62 -13.76
N SER A 107 -7.89 0.75 -14.54
CA SER A 107 -8.13 1.01 -15.96
C SER A 107 -9.29 1.97 -16.25
N SER A 108 -10.06 2.36 -15.23
CA SER A 108 -11.22 3.25 -15.39
C SER A 108 -10.82 4.71 -15.59
N THR A 109 -11.70 5.49 -16.22
CA THR A 109 -11.51 6.94 -16.40
C THR A 109 -11.52 7.70 -15.08
N LEU A 110 -12.19 7.16 -14.05
CA LEU A 110 -12.19 7.73 -12.69
C LEU A 110 -10.79 7.72 -12.09
N TYR A 111 -10.06 6.62 -12.23
CA TYR A 111 -8.69 6.51 -11.72
C TYR A 111 -7.75 7.54 -12.35
N ALA A 112 -7.82 7.72 -13.68
CA ALA A 112 -6.91 8.59 -14.42
C ALA A 112 -6.95 10.07 -13.99
N GLN A 113 -7.98 10.49 -13.26
CA GLN A 113 -8.19 11.88 -12.83
C GLN A 113 -7.83 12.12 -11.36
N VAL A 114 -7.59 11.06 -10.58
CA VAL A 114 -7.39 11.15 -9.14
C VAL A 114 -5.90 11.08 -8.79
N PRO A 115 -5.37 11.96 -7.92
CA PRO A 115 -3.98 11.88 -7.47
C PRO A 115 -3.64 10.52 -6.84
N THR A 116 -2.44 10.00 -7.10
CA THR A 116 -1.97 8.70 -6.59
C THR A 116 -2.18 8.54 -5.09
N LYS A 117 -1.84 9.56 -4.30
CA LYS A 117 -2.01 9.54 -2.84
C LYS A 117 -3.48 9.38 -2.42
N VAL A 118 -4.41 10.10 -3.06
CA VAL A 118 -5.85 9.94 -2.81
C VAL A 118 -6.31 8.52 -3.14
N ASN A 119 -5.87 7.98 -4.29
CA ASN A 119 -6.19 6.61 -4.69
C ASN A 119 -5.68 5.58 -3.66
N THR A 120 -4.43 5.70 -3.22
CA THR A 120 -3.88 4.76 -2.24
C THR A 120 -4.67 4.76 -0.93
N ILE A 121 -5.02 5.94 -0.41
CA ILE A 121 -5.85 6.07 0.81
C ILE A 121 -7.23 5.44 0.58
N ALA A 122 -7.86 5.71 -0.56
CA ALA A 122 -9.18 5.16 -0.86
C ALA A 122 -9.18 3.62 -0.92
N ILE A 123 -8.16 3.04 -1.56
CA ILE A 123 -8.01 1.58 -1.65
C ILE A 123 -7.76 0.98 -0.27
N ARG A 124 -6.98 1.66 0.57
CA ARG A 124 -6.74 1.24 1.96
C ARG A 124 -8.00 1.29 2.82
N LEU A 125 -8.78 2.37 2.74
CA LEU A 125 -10.10 2.45 3.39
C LEU A 125 -11.03 1.35 2.90
N PHE A 126 -11.01 1.06 1.59
CA PHE A 126 -11.78 -0.05 1.02
C PHE A 126 -11.32 -1.41 1.57
N GLN A 127 -10.01 -1.67 1.65
CA GLN A 127 -9.47 -2.89 2.24
C GLN A 127 -9.88 -3.08 3.71
N ARG A 128 -9.86 -1.99 4.50
CA ARG A 128 -10.37 -1.98 5.88
C ARG A 128 -11.86 -2.29 5.93
N PHE A 129 -12.65 -1.67 5.06
CA PHE A 129 -14.07 -1.98 4.94
C PHE A 129 -14.28 -3.47 4.65
N LEU A 130 -13.61 -4.04 3.66
CA LEU A 130 -13.74 -5.47 3.30
C LEU A 130 -13.36 -6.42 4.45
N CYS A 131 -12.42 -6.02 5.31
CA CYS A 131 -11.99 -6.83 6.45
C CYS A 131 -12.88 -6.68 7.69
N GLY A 132 -13.53 -5.52 7.85
CA GLY A 132 -14.28 -5.16 9.05
C GLY A 132 -15.79 -5.16 8.90
N CYS A 133 -16.31 -5.26 7.67
CA CYS A 133 -17.73 -5.13 7.40
C CYS A 133 -18.56 -6.27 7.99
N HIS A 134 -19.73 -5.92 8.53
CA HIS A 134 -20.71 -6.90 9.02
C HIS A 134 -21.61 -7.42 7.88
N SER A 135 -22.02 -8.68 7.95
CA SER A 135 -22.92 -9.30 6.95
C SER A 135 -24.24 -8.55 6.75
N ASP A 136 -24.82 -7.96 7.80
CA ASP A 136 -26.07 -7.21 7.68
C ASP A 136 -25.90 -5.96 6.79
N SER A 137 -24.78 -5.27 6.93
CA SER A 137 -24.41 -4.11 6.11
C SER A 137 -24.16 -4.52 4.66
N LEU A 138 -23.50 -5.67 4.43
CA LEU A 138 -23.29 -6.23 3.09
C LEU A 138 -24.62 -6.60 2.40
N ARG A 139 -25.54 -7.25 3.11
CA ARG A 139 -26.86 -7.59 2.57
C ARG A 139 -27.68 -6.34 2.24
N TRP A 140 -27.64 -5.33 3.10
CA TRP A 140 -28.31 -4.06 2.84
C TRP A 140 -27.74 -3.39 1.57
N LEU A 141 -26.42 -3.38 1.41
CA LEU A 141 -25.76 -2.87 0.21
C LEU A 141 -26.19 -3.64 -1.04
N LEU A 142 -26.18 -4.97 -0.99
CA LEU A 142 -26.59 -5.81 -2.12
C LEU A 142 -28.05 -5.55 -2.52
N GLN A 143 -28.94 -5.35 -1.55
CA GLN A 143 -30.35 -5.01 -1.82
C GLN A 143 -30.51 -3.60 -2.41
N SER A 144 -29.67 -2.66 -2.01
CA SER A 144 -29.80 -1.23 -2.37
C SER A 144 -29.10 -0.89 -3.69
N CYS A 145 -27.91 -1.45 -3.91
CA CYS A 145 -27.01 -1.14 -5.02
C CYS A 145 -26.82 -2.32 -5.99
N GLY A 146 -27.25 -3.53 -5.65
CA GLY A 146 -27.10 -4.71 -6.51
C GLY A 146 -25.64 -5.08 -6.78
N ALA A 147 -25.34 -5.54 -8.00
CA ALA A 147 -24.00 -6.02 -8.37
C ALA A 147 -22.91 -4.92 -8.40
N SER A 148 -23.29 -3.63 -8.36
CA SER A 148 -22.34 -2.51 -8.29
C SER A 148 -22.04 -2.05 -6.86
N SER A 149 -22.52 -2.76 -5.84
CA SER A 149 -22.35 -2.38 -4.43
C SER A 149 -20.90 -2.05 -4.05
N LEU A 150 -19.94 -2.91 -4.39
CA LEU A 150 -18.54 -2.70 -4.04
C LEU A 150 -17.89 -1.55 -4.83
N GLU A 151 -18.36 -1.30 -6.06
CA GLU A 151 -17.91 -0.14 -6.83
C GLU A 151 -18.41 1.17 -6.19
N VAL A 152 -19.65 1.19 -5.71
CA VAL A 152 -20.20 2.34 -4.97
C VAL A 152 -19.38 2.58 -3.71
N ILE A 153 -19.07 1.53 -2.93
CA ILE A 153 -18.23 1.67 -1.73
C ILE A 153 -16.85 2.21 -2.08
N LEU A 154 -16.18 1.68 -3.10
CA LEU A 154 -14.86 2.18 -3.50
C LEU A 154 -14.92 3.66 -3.93
N ARG A 155 -16.00 4.11 -4.59
CA ARG A 155 -16.22 5.53 -4.89
C ARG A 155 -16.46 6.38 -3.64
N GLU A 156 -17.18 5.86 -2.65
CA GLU A 156 -17.34 6.54 -1.35
C GLU A 156 -16.00 6.65 -0.61
N CYS A 157 -15.17 5.61 -0.63
CA CYS A 157 -13.81 5.66 -0.09
C CYS A 157 -12.94 6.71 -0.81
N LEU A 158 -13.08 6.85 -2.14
CA LEU A 158 -12.42 7.92 -2.89
C LEU A 158 -12.90 9.30 -2.45
N GLY A 159 -14.21 9.48 -2.27
CA GLY A 159 -14.81 10.72 -1.75
C GLY A 159 -14.25 11.09 -0.38
N LEU A 160 -14.21 10.12 0.55
CA LEU A 160 -13.65 10.29 1.88
C LEU A 160 -12.16 10.66 1.82
N ALA A 161 -11.35 9.92 1.06
CA ALA A 161 -9.93 10.19 0.89
C ALA A 161 -9.64 11.59 0.31
N GLY A 162 -10.41 12.01 -0.70
CA GLY A 162 -10.28 13.34 -1.31
C GLY A 162 -10.62 14.47 -0.34
N ASN A 163 -11.71 14.29 0.44
CA ASN A 163 -12.16 15.27 1.43
C ASN A 163 -11.15 15.40 2.58
N LEU A 164 -10.53 14.30 3.03
CA LEU A 164 -9.51 14.32 4.09
C LEU A 164 -8.25 15.07 3.67
N LEU A 165 -7.81 14.89 2.42
CA LEU A 165 -6.64 15.59 1.90
C LEU A 165 -6.94 17.03 1.48
N SER A 166 -8.18 17.52 1.67
CA SER A 166 -8.62 18.90 1.42
C SER A 166 -8.28 19.46 0.03
N SER A 167 -7.97 18.57 -0.93
CA SER A 167 -7.48 18.96 -2.24
C SER A 167 -8.61 19.09 -3.25
N HIS A 168 -9.64 18.23 -3.17
CA HIS A 168 -10.80 18.24 -4.07
C HIS A 168 -12.02 17.69 -3.34
N GLN A 169 -13.16 18.40 -3.39
CA GLN A 169 -14.45 17.80 -3.04
C GLN A 169 -14.84 16.89 -4.21
N ILE A 170 -14.54 15.59 -4.08
CA ILE A 170 -14.72 14.62 -5.17
C ILE A 170 -16.20 14.30 -5.38
N ALA A 171 -16.99 14.23 -4.31
CA ALA A 171 -18.43 14.05 -4.35
C ALA A 171 -19.11 14.51 -3.04
N ALA A 172 -20.41 14.81 -3.11
CA ALA A 172 -21.23 15.06 -1.92
C ALA A 172 -21.54 13.73 -1.21
N PRO A 173 -21.59 13.70 0.13
CA PRO A 173 -21.87 12.49 0.89
C PRO A 173 -23.28 11.94 0.56
N SER A 174 -23.35 10.63 0.36
CA SER A 174 -24.57 9.87 0.11
C SER A 174 -25.01 9.10 1.37
N GLU A 175 -26.18 8.44 1.30
CA GLU A 175 -26.62 7.53 2.36
C GLU A 175 -25.62 6.37 2.59
N VAL A 176 -24.90 5.96 1.53
CA VAL A 176 -23.87 4.92 1.60
C VAL A 176 -22.62 5.43 2.32
N THR A 177 -22.28 6.71 2.23
CA THR A 177 -21.16 7.29 2.99
C THR A 177 -21.34 7.06 4.49
N GLY A 178 -22.57 7.21 5.01
CA GLY A 178 -22.87 7.00 6.43
C GLY A 178 -22.57 5.56 6.88
N LEU A 179 -22.95 4.58 6.05
CA LEU A 179 -22.67 3.16 6.28
C LEU A 179 -21.16 2.87 6.23
N VAL A 180 -20.46 3.38 5.20
CA VAL A 180 -19.02 3.15 5.05
C VAL A 180 -18.26 3.71 6.25
N VAL A 181 -18.60 4.93 6.69
CA VAL A 181 -17.98 5.53 7.87
C VAL A 181 -18.29 4.74 9.14
N SER A 182 -19.52 4.21 9.31
CA SER A 182 -19.85 3.39 10.48
C SER A 182 -19.10 2.06 10.51
N GLU A 183 -18.97 1.38 9.36
CA GLU A 183 -18.20 0.12 9.26
C GLU A 183 -16.69 0.35 9.43
N LEU A 184 -16.21 1.57 9.18
CA LEU A 184 -14.86 2.02 9.50
C LEU A 184 -14.72 2.52 10.96
N ASN A 185 -15.71 2.25 11.83
CA ASN A 185 -15.73 2.69 13.23
C ASN A 185 -15.59 4.22 13.41
N TYR A 186 -16.08 5.00 12.44
CA TYR A 186 -15.95 6.46 12.37
C TYR A 186 -14.50 6.95 12.32
N ASP A 187 -13.56 6.05 12.02
CA ASP A 187 -12.16 6.36 11.82
C ASP A 187 -11.82 6.23 10.33
N VAL A 188 -11.75 7.38 9.68
CA VAL A 188 -11.40 7.51 8.26
C VAL A 188 -9.94 7.95 8.07
N GLN A 189 -9.17 8.09 9.15
CA GLN A 189 -7.73 8.34 9.02
C GLN A 189 -7.06 7.06 8.52
N GLU A 190 -6.20 7.21 7.52
CA GLU A 190 -5.45 6.09 6.96
C GLU A 190 -4.08 6.59 6.50
N VAL A 191 -3.05 5.80 6.79
CA VAL A 191 -1.70 6.07 6.31
C VAL A 191 -1.52 5.50 4.90
N SER A 192 -1.09 6.34 3.96
CA SER A 192 -0.76 5.86 2.62
C SER A 192 0.64 5.24 2.61
N PRO A 193 0.89 4.15 1.86
CA PRO A 193 2.25 3.71 1.56
C PRO A 193 3.05 4.80 0.84
N VAL A 194 2.40 5.73 0.14
CA VAL A 194 3.03 6.89 -0.49
C VAL A 194 3.59 7.87 0.54
N ASP A 195 3.02 7.96 1.75
CA ASP A 195 3.56 8.84 2.80
C ASP A 195 4.97 8.41 3.22
N TYR A 196 5.19 7.10 3.32
CA TYR A 196 6.52 6.54 3.54
C TYR A 196 7.44 6.75 2.34
N LEU A 197 6.93 6.58 1.12
CA LEU A 197 7.72 6.81 -0.09
C LEU A 197 8.12 8.29 -0.24
N ASP A 198 7.24 9.25 0.08
CA ASP A 198 7.54 10.68 0.03
C ASP A 198 8.65 11.07 1.02
N LEU A 199 8.74 10.35 2.15
CA LEU A 199 9.83 10.52 3.12
C LEU A 199 11.16 9.90 2.65
N LEU A 200 11.09 8.74 1.99
CA LEU A 200 12.26 7.91 1.70
C LEU A 200 12.84 8.11 0.29
N CYS A 201 11.98 8.33 -0.71
CA CYS A 201 12.37 8.53 -2.10
C CYS A 201 13.22 9.78 -2.37
N PRO A 202 13.16 10.88 -1.59
CA PRO A 202 14.14 11.97 -1.74
C PRO A 202 15.59 11.53 -1.54
N HIS A 203 15.81 10.49 -0.74
CA HIS A 203 17.11 9.84 -0.56
C HIS A 203 17.44 8.86 -1.69
N ILE A 204 16.51 8.63 -2.64
CA ILE A 204 16.66 7.71 -3.77
C ILE A 204 15.97 8.30 -5.04
N PRO A 205 16.52 9.39 -5.61
CA PRO A 205 15.81 10.26 -6.55
C PRO A 205 15.33 9.60 -7.85
N TYR A 206 15.98 8.52 -8.30
CA TYR A 206 15.60 7.78 -9.51
C TYR A 206 14.39 6.85 -9.31
N LEU A 207 13.96 6.59 -8.07
CA LEU A 207 12.89 5.63 -7.76
C LEU A 207 11.49 6.24 -7.71
N SER A 208 11.35 7.57 -7.65
CA SER A 208 10.09 8.24 -7.30
C SER A 208 8.88 7.82 -8.13
N GLN A 209 8.95 7.87 -9.46
CA GLN A 209 7.82 7.54 -10.33
C GLN A 209 7.52 6.03 -10.36
N MET A 210 8.56 5.18 -10.41
CA MET A 210 8.37 3.73 -10.46
C MET A 210 7.86 3.18 -9.12
N CYS A 211 8.31 3.73 -7.99
CA CYS A 211 7.78 3.37 -6.68
C CYS A 211 6.30 3.72 -6.55
N GLN A 212 5.85 4.88 -7.04
CA GLN A 212 4.43 5.21 -7.01
C GLN A 212 3.59 4.20 -7.81
N GLN A 213 4.02 3.82 -9.02
CA GLN A 213 3.32 2.82 -9.83
C GLN A 213 3.35 1.42 -9.21
N ALA A 214 4.51 0.97 -8.73
CA ALA A 214 4.66 -0.32 -8.07
C ALA A 214 3.84 -0.41 -6.77
N SER A 215 3.75 0.67 -6.00
CA SER A 215 2.94 0.71 -4.77
C SER A 215 1.45 0.53 -5.04
N LEU A 216 0.94 1.12 -6.13
CA LEU A 216 -0.44 0.94 -6.57
C LEU A 216 -0.70 -0.50 -7.02
N LEU A 217 0.20 -1.06 -7.84
CA LEU A 217 0.07 -2.44 -8.27
C LEU A 217 0.10 -3.40 -7.06
N LEU A 218 0.98 -3.19 -6.09
CA LEU A 218 0.99 -3.99 -4.85
C LEU A 218 -0.33 -3.89 -4.10
N LEU A 219 -0.92 -2.70 -3.95
CA LEU A 219 -2.23 -2.52 -3.32
C LEU A 219 -3.37 -3.27 -4.01
N SER A 220 -3.24 -3.55 -5.31
CA SER A 220 -4.20 -4.39 -6.02
C SER A 220 -4.13 -5.86 -5.64
N HIS A 221 -3.03 -6.35 -5.04
CA HIS A 221 -2.90 -7.76 -4.70
C HIS A 221 -3.63 -8.10 -3.41
N ASP A 222 -4.37 -9.21 -3.40
CA ASP A 222 -5.14 -9.69 -2.23
C ASP A 222 -4.29 -9.95 -0.96
N GLU A 223 -3.09 -10.51 -1.10
CA GLU A 223 -2.14 -10.65 0.01
C GLU A 223 -1.82 -9.32 0.71
N MET A 224 -1.93 -8.18 0.02
CA MET A 224 -1.65 -6.85 0.58
C MET A 224 -2.82 -6.23 1.35
N VAL A 225 -4.02 -6.80 1.25
CA VAL A 225 -5.24 -6.28 1.92
C VAL A 225 -5.04 -6.12 3.43
N ARG A 226 -4.30 -7.04 4.05
CA ARG A 226 -4.04 -7.06 5.50
C ARG A 226 -2.63 -6.63 5.87
N GLN A 227 -1.80 -6.24 4.90
CA GLN A 227 -0.45 -5.82 5.20
C GLN A 227 -0.44 -4.34 5.63
N PRO A 228 0.48 -3.98 6.54
CA PRO A 228 0.67 -2.59 6.94
C PRO A 228 1.23 -1.74 5.77
N PRO A 229 0.83 -0.47 5.64
CA PRO A 229 1.36 0.45 4.63
C PRO A 229 2.89 0.57 4.62
N SER A 230 3.53 0.54 5.80
CA SER A 230 4.99 0.49 5.93
C SER A 230 5.63 -0.69 5.18
N LEU A 231 5.04 -1.89 5.28
CA LEU A 231 5.51 -3.09 4.59
C LEU A 231 5.28 -3.01 3.07
N LEU A 232 4.19 -2.39 2.63
CA LEU A 232 3.96 -2.15 1.21
C LEU A 232 5.01 -1.20 0.64
N ALA A 233 5.30 -0.10 1.32
CA ALA A 233 6.34 0.85 0.92
C ALA A 233 7.71 0.16 0.84
N LEU A 234 8.00 -0.71 1.80
CA LEU A 234 9.21 -1.55 1.82
C LEU A 234 9.31 -2.48 0.61
N PHE A 235 8.26 -3.26 0.33
CA PHE A 235 8.24 -4.14 -0.84
C PHE A 235 8.38 -3.37 -2.14
N THR A 236 7.74 -2.20 -2.22
CA THR A 236 7.84 -1.30 -3.36
C THR A 236 9.30 -0.89 -3.60
N ILE A 237 9.99 -0.39 -2.57
CA ILE A 237 11.38 0.07 -2.69
C ILE A 237 12.29 -1.09 -3.12
N VAL A 238 12.23 -2.23 -2.43
CA VAL A 238 13.08 -3.39 -2.72
C VAL A 238 12.83 -3.95 -4.12
N PHE A 239 11.58 -3.99 -4.56
CA PHE A 239 11.21 -4.39 -5.92
C PHE A 239 11.80 -3.45 -6.97
N THR A 240 11.63 -2.14 -6.78
CA THR A 240 12.08 -1.15 -7.76
C THR A 240 13.61 -1.13 -7.87
N ILE A 241 14.34 -1.31 -6.77
CA ILE A 241 15.81 -1.48 -6.77
C ILE A 241 16.20 -2.69 -7.61
N ARG A 242 15.58 -3.84 -7.36
CA ARG A 242 15.87 -5.09 -8.06
C ARG A 242 15.69 -4.96 -9.57
N ASN A 243 14.63 -4.31 -10.00
CA ASN A 243 14.27 -4.21 -11.42
C ASN A 243 15.00 -3.07 -12.18
N MET A 244 15.59 -2.09 -11.47
CA MET A 244 16.37 -1.01 -12.08
C MET A 244 17.78 -1.42 -12.53
N GLY A 245 18.38 -2.49 -11.98
CA GLY A 245 19.63 -3.03 -12.51
C GLY A 245 20.62 -3.59 -11.48
N ASN A 246 20.88 -4.89 -11.59
CA ASN A 246 22.05 -5.67 -11.13
C ASN A 246 22.42 -5.76 -9.64
N ASP A 247 21.72 -5.10 -8.72
CA ASP A 247 22.00 -5.25 -7.27
C ASP A 247 21.25 -6.45 -6.64
N ASN A 248 21.24 -7.60 -7.30
CA ASN A 248 20.60 -8.83 -6.79
C ASN A 248 21.25 -9.32 -5.49
N ASP A 249 22.57 -9.13 -5.35
CA ASP A 249 23.31 -9.52 -4.14
C ASP A 249 22.96 -8.60 -2.96
N ALA A 250 22.82 -7.30 -3.21
CA ALA A 250 22.35 -6.30 -2.26
C ALA A 250 20.91 -6.57 -1.81
N VAL A 251 20.00 -6.84 -2.75
CA VAL A 251 18.62 -7.27 -2.45
C VAL A 251 18.63 -8.58 -1.67
N GLY A 252 19.50 -9.53 -2.01
CA GLY A 252 19.68 -10.77 -1.26
C GLY A 252 20.10 -10.55 0.19
N LEU A 253 21.04 -9.63 0.44
CA LEU A 253 21.47 -9.24 1.79
C LEU A 253 20.37 -8.54 2.58
N LEU A 254 19.61 -7.66 1.93
CA LEU A 254 18.45 -7.00 2.52
C LEU A 254 17.37 -8.02 2.92
N LEU A 255 17.06 -8.96 2.03
CA LEU A 255 16.07 -10.01 2.28
C LEU A 255 16.53 -11.03 3.33
N ALA A 256 17.83 -11.32 3.43
CA ALA A 256 18.37 -12.25 4.42
C ALA A 256 18.08 -11.84 5.87
N ASN A 257 17.92 -10.53 6.11
CA ASN A 257 17.56 -9.98 7.41
C ASN A 257 16.05 -10.05 7.71
N TRP A 258 15.21 -10.46 6.74
CA TRP A 258 13.78 -10.60 6.95
C TRP A 258 13.40 -11.96 7.50
N PRO A 259 12.33 -12.05 8.32
CA PRO A 259 11.69 -13.32 8.63
C PRO A 259 11.31 -14.08 7.35
N ALA A 260 11.46 -15.41 7.35
CA ALA A 260 11.13 -16.26 6.20
C ALA A 260 9.71 -16.05 5.67
N SER A 261 8.75 -15.73 6.57
CA SER A 261 7.39 -15.38 6.18
C SER A 261 7.32 -14.14 5.28
N ARG A 262 8.07 -13.08 5.61
CA ARG A 262 8.13 -11.85 4.81
C ARG A 262 8.86 -12.05 3.49
N GLN A 263 9.94 -12.84 3.48
CA GLN A 263 10.64 -13.21 2.24
C GLN A 263 9.72 -13.96 1.28
N ALA A 264 8.90 -14.88 1.80
CA ALA A 264 7.94 -15.64 1.00
C ALA A 264 6.86 -14.73 0.38
N VAL A 265 6.32 -13.79 1.16
CA VAL A 265 5.35 -12.80 0.66
C VAL A 265 6.00 -11.92 -0.42
N PHE A 266 7.20 -11.39 -0.16
CA PHE A 266 7.91 -10.59 -1.15
C PHE A 266 8.17 -11.35 -2.44
N SER A 267 8.55 -12.63 -2.36
CA SER A 267 8.79 -13.46 -3.54
C SER A 267 7.53 -13.58 -4.42
N ARG A 268 6.35 -13.75 -3.79
CA ARG A 268 5.06 -13.77 -4.51
C ARG A 268 4.69 -12.41 -5.09
N MET A 269 4.85 -11.34 -4.31
CA MET A 269 4.59 -9.98 -4.77
C MET A 269 5.50 -9.56 -5.93
N ASN A 270 6.77 -9.93 -5.86
CA ASN A 270 7.72 -9.71 -6.94
C ASN A 270 7.33 -10.49 -8.20
N ALA A 271 6.90 -11.75 -8.06
CA ALA A 271 6.42 -12.53 -9.19
C ALA A 271 5.14 -11.93 -9.81
N PHE A 272 4.25 -11.38 -8.99
CA PHE A 272 3.07 -10.66 -9.45
C PHE A 272 3.43 -9.40 -10.22
N LEU A 273 4.27 -8.53 -9.66
CA LEU A 273 4.65 -7.27 -10.30
C LEU A 273 5.38 -7.49 -11.62
N ASN A 274 6.20 -8.54 -11.73
CA ASN A 274 6.88 -8.92 -12.97
C ASN A 274 5.94 -9.32 -14.12
N ARG A 275 4.63 -9.50 -13.88
CA ARG A 275 3.63 -9.71 -14.95
C ARG A 275 3.22 -8.43 -15.65
N PHE A 276 3.59 -7.27 -15.09
CA PHE A 276 3.23 -5.94 -15.59
C PHE A 276 4.43 -5.15 -16.13
N THR A 277 5.62 -5.75 -16.11
CA THR A 277 6.89 -5.20 -16.62
C THR A 277 7.33 -5.97 -17.87
#